data_AF-A0A3N5T959-F1
#
_entry.id   AF-A0A3N5T959-F1
#
_cell.length_a   1.000
_cell.length_b   1.000
_cell.length_c   1.000
_cell.angle_alpha   90.00
_cell.angle_beta   90.00
_cell.angle_gamma   90.00
#
_symmetry.space_group_name_H-M   'P 1'
#
loop_
_entity.id
_entity.type
_entity.pdbx_description
1 polymer ?
#
loop_
_entity_poly.entity_id
_entity_poly.type
_entity_poly.pdbx_seq_one_letter_code
_entity_poly.pdbx_strand_id
1 'polypeptide(L)'
;MIAHFVHNKKEQADTIVIPDAGCRVPVDAERLQAFISVCPDFRNWSGDACGRMSAEDFGTIIASRDDCGDVSVVNQKLWEARMAHYLG
;
A
#
# COMPACT_ATOMS: atom_id res chain seq x y z
N MET A 1 9.39 9.23 -3.46
CA MET A 1 8.00 9.12 -2.99
C MET A 1 7.85 7.72 -2.42
N ILE A 2 7.35 7.60 -1.21
CA ILE A 2 7.19 6.31 -0.54
C ILE A 2 5.70 5.98 -0.45
N ALA A 3 5.36 4.75 -0.86
CA ALA A 3 4.03 4.18 -0.71
C ALA A 3 4.07 3.10 0.37
N HIS A 4 3.06 3.08 1.24
CA HIS A 4 2.93 2.10 2.31
C HIS A 4 1.70 1.24 2.07
N PHE A 5 1.90 -0.06 1.97
CA PHE A 5 0.80 -1.02 1.95
C PHE A 5 0.37 -1.33 3.38
N VAL A 6 -0.87 -1.03 3.71
CA VAL A 6 -1.43 -1.04 5.06
C VAL A 6 -2.64 -1.96 5.13
N HIS A 7 -2.67 -2.82 6.14
CA HIS A 7 -3.84 -3.63 6.49
C HIS A 7 -4.60 -3.03 7.66
N ASN A 8 -5.86 -2.67 7.44
CA ASN A 8 -6.76 -2.27 8.51
C ASN A 8 -7.60 -3.47 8.98
N LYS A 9 -7.20 -4.06 10.10
CA LYS A 9 -7.91 -5.20 10.70
C LYS A 9 -9.36 -4.87 11.13
N LYS A 10 -9.65 -3.62 11.51
CA LYS A 10 -10.97 -3.22 11.99
C LYS A 10 -11.98 -3.16 10.84
N GLU A 11 -11.55 -2.61 9.71
CA GLU A 11 -12.37 -2.46 8.50
C GLU A 11 -12.28 -3.69 7.58
N GLN A 12 -11.39 -4.63 7.90
CA GLN A 12 -11.03 -5.76 7.03
C GLN A 12 -10.70 -5.31 5.60
N ALA A 13 -10.00 -4.17 5.51
CA ALA A 13 -9.69 -3.52 4.24
C ALA A 13 -8.19 -3.24 4.16
N ASP A 14 -7.68 -3.31 2.94
CA ASP A 14 -6.29 -3.05 2.63
C ASP A 14 -6.19 -1.73 1.85
N THR A 15 -5.21 -0.89 2.19
CA THR A 15 -5.02 0.45 1.60
C THR A 15 -3.56 0.71 1.32
N ILE A 16 -3.26 1.38 0.21
CA ILE A 16 -1.95 1.95 -0.08
C ILE A 16 -1.99 3.43 0.28
N VAL A 17 -1.18 3.83 1.26
CA VAL A 17 -1.06 5.22 1.69
C VAL A 17 0.16 5.83 1.02
N ILE A 18 -0.02 6.98 0.37
CA ILE A 18 1.06 7.71 -0.30
C ILE A 18 1.13 9.10 0.37
N PRO A 19 1.90 9.25 1.47
CA PRO A 19 1.94 10.49 2.24
C PRO A 19 2.39 11.70 1.42
N ASP A 20 3.37 11.51 0.52
CA ASP A 20 3.86 12.56 -0.37
C ASP A 20 2.77 13.09 -1.33
N ALA A 21 1.83 12.22 -1.74
CA ALA A 21 0.69 12.60 -2.58
C ALA A 21 -0.54 13.03 -1.75
N GLY A 22 -0.48 12.90 -0.42
CA GLY A 22 -1.59 13.22 0.48
C GLY A 22 -2.84 12.37 0.24
N CYS A 23 -2.69 11.19 -0.34
CA CYS A 23 -3.81 10.30 -0.67
C CYS A 23 -3.62 8.88 -0.14
N ARG A 24 -4.75 8.19 0.02
CA ARG A 24 -4.82 6.74 0.24
C ARG A 24 -5.68 6.12 -0.85
N VAL A 25 -5.28 4.93 -1.28
CA VAL A 25 -5.95 4.20 -2.35
C VAL A 25 -6.37 2.83 -1.81
N PRO A 26 -7.65 2.43 -1.93
CA PRO A 26 -8.06 1.08 -1.57
C PRO A 26 -7.34 0.05 -2.45
N VAL A 27 -6.99 -1.09 -1.88
CA VAL A 27 -6.26 -2.14 -2.60
C VAL A 27 -7.22 -3.17 -3.17
N ASP A 28 -7.10 -3.34 -4.49
CA ASP A 28 -7.59 -4.47 -5.26
C ASP A 28 -6.41 -5.20 -5.92
N ALA A 29 -6.71 -6.25 -6.69
CA ALA A 29 -5.69 -7.05 -7.37
C ALA A 29 -4.84 -6.22 -8.35
N GLU A 30 -5.45 -5.31 -9.10
CA GLU A 30 -4.75 -4.47 -10.08
C GLU A 30 -3.81 -3.47 -9.38
N ARG A 31 -4.29 -2.85 -8.30
CA ARG A 31 -3.48 -1.92 -7.49
C ARG A 31 -2.35 -2.63 -6.78
N LEU A 32 -2.57 -3.85 -6.26
CA LEU A 32 -1.49 -4.62 -5.66
C LEU A 32 -0.46 -5.03 -6.72
N GLN A 33 -0.90 -5.47 -7.91
CA GLN A 33 -0.01 -5.79 -9.02
C GLN A 33 0.81 -4.58 -9.46
N ALA A 34 0.17 -3.41 -9.56
CA ALA A 34 0.86 -2.17 -9.88
C ALA A 34 1.88 -1.80 -8.79
N PHE A 35 1.54 -1.97 -7.50
CA PHE A 35 2.45 -1.73 -6.37
C PHE A 35 3.70 -2.61 -6.41
N ILE A 36 3.58 -3.89 -6.82
CA ILE A 36 4.72 -4.82 -6.92
C ILE A 36 5.47 -4.77 -8.26
N SER A 37 4.98 -4.01 -9.24
CA SER A 37 5.60 -3.86 -10.56
C SER A 37 7.03 -3.30 -10.48
N VAL A 38 7.86 -3.50 -11.50
CA VAL A 38 9.28 -3.08 -11.50
C VAL A 38 9.43 -1.55 -11.33
N CYS A 39 8.55 -0.76 -11.93
CA CYS A 39 8.51 0.71 -11.80
C CYS A 39 7.07 1.19 -11.58
N PRO A 40 6.56 1.21 -10.35
CA PRO A 40 5.23 1.74 -10.06
C PRO A 40 5.23 3.27 -10.19
N ASP A 41 4.29 3.83 -10.96
CA ASP A 41 4.11 5.28 -11.05
C ASP A 41 3.06 5.77 -10.04
N PHE A 42 3.50 6.02 -8.80
CA PHE A 42 2.63 6.50 -7.73
C PHE A 42 2.19 7.96 -7.91
N ARG A 43 2.84 8.75 -8.77
CA ARG A 43 2.51 10.17 -8.95
C ARG A 43 1.16 10.36 -9.62
N ASN A 44 0.79 9.42 -10.46
CA ASN A 44 -0.50 9.39 -11.15
C ASN A 44 -1.60 8.69 -10.33
N TRP A 45 -1.31 8.26 -9.10
CA TRP A 45 -2.31 7.65 -8.25
C TRP A 45 -3.12 8.71 -7.52
N SER A 46 -4.44 8.61 -7.64
CA SER A 46 -5.40 9.42 -6.91
C SER A 46 -6.34 8.52 -6.11
N GLY A 47 -6.66 8.94 -4.89
CA GLY A 47 -7.62 8.26 -4.03
C GLY A 47 -8.20 9.22 -3.01
N ASP A 48 -8.67 8.70 -1.89
CA ASP A 48 -9.20 9.52 -0.81
C ASP A 48 -8.10 10.39 -0.21
N ALA A 49 -8.42 11.65 0.09
CA ALA A 49 -7.49 12.52 0.80
C ALA A 49 -7.19 11.94 2.19
N CYS A 50 -5.93 11.65 2.48
CA CYS A 50 -5.50 11.11 3.77
C CYS A 50 -4.99 12.20 4.74
N GLY A 51 -4.92 13.45 4.28
CA GLY A 51 -4.44 14.58 5.08
C GLY A 51 -2.98 14.42 5.51
N ARG A 52 -2.63 14.92 6.71
CA ARG A 52 -1.30 14.76 7.32
C ARG A 52 -1.17 13.48 8.17
N MET A 53 -2.08 12.53 8.03
CA MET A 53 -2.04 11.27 8.79
C MET A 53 -0.91 10.37 8.26
N SER A 54 -0.28 9.66 9.18
CA SER A 54 0.76 8.68 8.85
C SER A 54 0.14 7.37 8.36
N ALA A 55 0.91 6.54 7.66
CA ALA A 55 0.44 5.21 7.23
C ALA A 55 0.02 4.32 8.42
N GLU A 56 0.65 4.49 9.57
CA GLU A 56 0.36 3.74 10.80
C GLU A 56 -1.01 4.08 11.39
N ASP A 57 -1.51 5.30 11.15
CA ASP A 57 -2.85 5.71 11.60
C ASP A 57 -3.97 4.97 10.86
N PHE A 58 -3.68 4.44 9.66
CA PHE A 58 -4.63 3.68 8.86
C PHE A 58 -4.61 2.18 9.15
N GLY A 59 -3.61 1.67 9.87
CA GLY A 59 -3.52 0.26 10.22
C GLY A 59 -2.10 -0.26 10.34
N THR A 60 -1.94 -1.58 10.18
CA THR A 60 -0.63 -2.23 10.24
C THR A 60 0.06 -2.14 8.88
N ILE A 61 1.23 -1.50 8.84
CA ILE A 61 2.08 -1.48 7.64
C ILE A 61 2.57 -2.91 7.35
N ILE A 62 2.26 -3.40 6.16
CA ILE A 62 2.68 -4.71 5.66
C ILE A 62 4.01 -4.57 4.92
N ALA A 63 4.09 -3.58 4.04
CA ALA A 63 5.27 -3.31 3.23
C ALA A 63 5.35 -1.82 2.89
N SER A 64 6.55 -1.34 2.63
CA SER A 64 6.81 -0.01 2.09
C SER A 64 7.57 -0.13 0.78
N ARG A 65 7.39 0.83 -0.11
CA ARG A 65 8.09 0.86 -1.38
C ARG A 65 8.35 2.29 -1.84
N ASP A 66 9.53 2.48 -2.38
CA ASP A 66 9.93 3.73 -3.02
C ASP A 66 9.60 3.69 -4.52
N ASP A 67 9.34 4.85 -5.13
CA ASP A 67 9.21 5.03 -6.58
C ASP A 67 10.45 4.43 -7.28
N CYS A 68 10.26 3.32 -8.02
CA CYS A 68 11.31 2.50 -8.65
C CYS A 68 12.26 1.72 -7.71
N GLY A 69 12.00 1.65 -6.40
CA GLY A 69 12.76 0.85 -5.43
C GLY A 69 12.21 -0.57 -5.24
N ASP A 70 12.90 -1.39 -4.45
CA ASP A 70 12.41 -2.72 -4.04
C ASP A 70 11.27 -2.60 -3.03
N VAL A 71 10.41 -3.64 -2.98
CA VAL A 71 9.40 -3.76 -1.93
C VAL A 71 10.09 -4.17 -0.62
N SER A 72 10.04 -3.30 0.38
CA SER A 72 10.50 -3.59 1.74
C SER A 72 9.35 -4.15 2.57
N VAL A 73 9.33 -5.47 2.75
CA VAL A 73 8.31 -6.16 3.54
C VAL A 73 8.61 -6.00 5.04
N VAL A 74 7.64 -5.44 5.78
CA VAL A 74 7.72 -5.21 7.22
C VAL A 74 7.05 -6.35 8.00
N ASN A 75 5.94 -6.88 7.48
CA ASN A 75 5.20 -8.00 8.09
C ASN A 75 5.04 -9.16 7.10
N GLN A 76 5.97 -10.11 7.15
CA GLN A 76 6.01 -11.26 6.25
C GLN A 76 4.72 -12.09 6.24
N LYS A 77 4.13 -12.36 7.42
CA LYS A 77 2.92 -13.18 7.52
C LYS A 77 1.71 -12.51 6.87
N LEU A 78 1.53 -11.21 7.13
CA LEU A 78 0.44 -10.46 6.48
C LEU A 78 0.70 -10.32 4.99
N TRP A 79 1.96 -10.09 4.59
CA TRP A 79 2.35 -10.01 3.19
C TRP A 79 1.96 -11.27 2.43
N GLU A 80 2.41 -12.44 2.86
CA GLU A 80 2.07 -13.72 2.22
C GLU A 80 0.55 -13.94 2.15
N ALA A 81 -0.17 -13.64 3.25
CA ALA A 81 -1.62 -13.77 3.28
C ALA A 81 -2.34 -12.81 2.31
N ARG A 82 -1.83 -11.58 2.12
CA ARG A 82 -2.41 -10.60 1.18
C ARG A 82 -2.06 -10.94 -0.26
N MET A 83 -0.82 -11.35 -0.52
CA MET A 83 -0.39 -11.81 -1.85
C MET A 83 -1.25 -12.98 -2.32
N ALA A 84 -1.48 -13.98 -1.45
CA ALA A 84 -2.38 -15.09 -1.76
C ALA A 84 -3.85 -14.65 -1.95
N HIS A 85 -4.32 -13.67 -1.16
CA HIS A 85 -5.68 -13.16 -1.28
C HIS A 85 -5.94 -12.45 -2.62
N TYR A 86 -4.99 -11.65 -3.09
CA TYR A 86 -5.18 -10.78 -4.25
C TYR A 86 -4.62 -11.34 -5.57
N LEU A 87 -3.59 -12.19 -5.51
CA LEU A 87 -2.85 -12.64 -6.71
C LEU A 87 -2.88 -14.17 -6.92
N GLY A 88 -3.46 -14.94 -5.99
CA GLY A 88 -3.66 -16.40 -6.12
C GLY A 88 -2.48 -17.22 -5.61
#